data_AF-A0A2V5Q3R1-F1
#
_entry.id   AF-A0A2V5Q3R1-F1
#
_cell.length_a   1.000
_cell.length_b   1.000
_cell.length_c   1.000
_cell.angle_alpha   90.00
_cell.angle_beta   90.00
_cell.angle_gamma   90.00
#
_symmetry.space_group_name_H-M   'P 1'
#
loop_
_entity.id
_entity.type
_entity.pdbx_description
1 polymer ?
#
loop_
_entity_poly.entity_id
_entity_poly.type
_entity_poly.pdbx_seq_one_letter_code
_entity_poly.pdbx_strand_id
1 'polypeptide(L)'
;SSTNYSLQEYANDVVWNIMDVCDSEGVSHPTIVSESGRAIVAHHSVLVLEAFSSIEKTAPKLKVEAGEKDHKLVGDILDVKQRLKRGNRLESLHDIQQIKEEAQQTFDLGLLDLESKAKIDTVYWQAAHQIVNMHRGLRYVPDEVKQLETTLGDQYICNFSVFQSLLDHWALGQLFPIMPIHRLTTPPDRHGTIVDITCDSDGRVCKFIDLQDVKETLPLHRIQPGEIYYLGVFMVGAYQDIMGDLHNLFGRVTEVHVFLDPDEESGWYIEEVIEGSTIGEVLAMTQWDKVELMRLLKSQVDAAIKTDRLKPNDAMRLLDDYERLLQEYTYLSLNGVKAAPQPGNWLPLS
;
A
#
# COMPACT_ATOMS: atom_id res chain seq x y z
N SER A 1 17.85 -2.87 -4.38
CA SER A 1 19.04 -2.31 -5.07
C SER A 1 19.96 -1.73 -4.02
N SER A 2 21.26 -2.02 -4.07
CA SER A 2 22.28 -1.47 -3.17
C SER A 2 23.59 -1.34 -3.93
N THR A 3 24.52 -0.54 -3.43
CA THR A 3 25.90 -0.44 -3.94
C THR A 3 26.85 -1.15 -2.99
N ASN A 4 27.93 -1.71 -3.52
CA ASN A 4 29.01 -2.32 -2.74
C ASN A 4 30.19 -1.38 -2.52
N TYR A 5 30.01 -0.08 -2.76
CA TYR A 5 31.03 0.96 -2.66
C TYR A 5 30.50 2.19 -1.91
N SER A 6 31.43 2.96 -1.33
CA SER A 6 31.12 4.26 -0.71
C SER A 6 31.24 5.42 -1.71
N LEU A 7 30.67 6.58 -1.38
CA LEU A 7 30.84 7.79 -2.21
C LEU A 7 32.32 8.18 -2.36
N GLN A 8 33.11 8.01 -1.31
CA GLN A 8 34.54 8.30 -1.33
C GLN A 8 35.31 7.31 -2.21
N GLU A 9 34.97 6.03 -2.14
CA GLU A 9 35.55 4.99 -3.01
C GLU A 9 35.26 5.26 -4.48
N TYR A 10 34.00 5.58 -4.81
CA TYR A 10 33.63 6.02 -6.16
C TYR A 10 34.47 7.20 -6.64
N ALA A 11 34.63 8.23 -5.80
CA ALA A 11 35.44 9.40 -6.14
C ALA A 11 36.93 9.04 -6.33
N ASN A 12 37.49 8.24 -5.42
CA ASN A 12 38.87 7.79 -5.48
C ASN A 12 39.14 7.01 -6.78
N ASP A 13 38.27 6.06 -7.12
CA ASP A 13 38.45 5.21 -8.30
C ASP A 13 38.38 6.02 -9.60
N VAL A 14 37.45 6.97 -9.71
CA VAL A 14 37.34 7.83 -10.88
C VAL A 14 38.56 8.72 -11.01
N VAL A 15 38.97 9.40 -9.93
CA VAL A 15 40.11 10.32 -9.95
C VAL A 15 41.42 9.58 -10.20
N TRP A 16 41.62 8.43 -9.55
CA TRP A 16 42.85 7.65 -9.67
C TRP A 16 43.06 7.13 -11.09
N ASN A 17 42.02 6.55 -11.71
CA ASN A 17 42.12 6.03 -13.07
C ASN A 17 42.40 7.14 -14.10
N ILE A 18 41.79 8.32 -13.95
CA ILE A 18 42.05 9.46 -14.84
C ILE A 18 43.48 9.96 -14.66
N MET A 19 43.96 10.08 -13.41
CA MET A 19 45.31 10.50 -13.09
C MET A 19 46.36 9.55 -13.68
N ASP A 20 46.22 8.24 -13.47
CA ASP A 20 47.20 7.22 -13.94
C ASP A 20 47.36 7.23 -15.47
N VAL A 21 46.25 7.39 -16.20
CA VAL A 21 46.27 7.53 -17.67
C VAL A 21 46.89 8.85 -18.10
N CYS A 22 46.55 9.97 -17.45
CA CYS A 22 47.12 11.27 -17.81
C CYS A 22 48.63 11.34 -17.53
N ASP A 23 49.08 10.77 -16.42
CA ASP A 23 50.49 10.75 -16.01
C ASP A 23 51.32 9.86 -16.94
N SER A 24 50.79 8.72 -17.37
CA SER A 24 51.47 7.83 -18.33
C SER A 24 51.58 8.40 -19.74
N GLU A 25 50.56 9.14 -20.20
CA GLU A 25 50.56 9.81 -21.50
C GLU A 25 51.24 11.20 -21.46
N GLY A 26 51.61 11.70 -20.27
CA GLY A 26 52.27 12.99 -20.08
C GLY A 26 51.40 14.20 -20.42
N VAL A 27 50.07 14.10 -20.24
CA VAL A 27 49.09 15.16 -20.52
C VAL A 27 48.58 15.81 -19.23
N SER A 28 48.07 17.04 -19.32
CA SER A 28 47.49 17.74 -18.17
C SER A 28 46.19 17.09 -17.69
N HIS A 29 46.00 17.02 -16.37
CA HIS A 29 44.76 16.49 -15.78
C HIS A 29 43.53 17.32 -16.20
N PRO A 30 42.47 16.68 -16.73
CA PRO A 30 41.27 17.39 -17.17
C PRO A 30 40.34 17.75 -16.00
N THR A 31 39.39 18.65 -16.25
CA THR A 31 38.25 18.84 -15.36
C THR A 31 37.34 17.61 -15.42
N ILE A 32 37.02 17.05 -14.26
CA ILE A 32 36.10 15.91 -14.13
C ILE A 32 34.68 16.43 -13.88
N VAL A 33 33.70 15.92 -14.63
CA VAL A 33 32.28 16.22 -14.47
C VAL A 33 31.52 14.93 -14.19
N SER A 34 30.55 14.96 -13.27
CA SER A 34 29.69 13.82 -12.93
C SER A 34 28.22 14.25 -12.95
N GLU A 35 27.37 13.45 -13.60
CA GLU A 35 25.92 13.66 -13.72
C GLU A 35 25.15 12.79 -12.70
N SER A 36 25.59 12.82 -11.44
CA SER A 36 25.08 11.94 -10.37
C SER A 36 23.71 12.38 -9.80
N GLY A 37 22.71 12.58 -10.66
CA GLY A 37 21.38 13.10 -10.28
C GLY A 37 20.69 12.29 -9.16
N ARG A 38 20.55 10.97 -9.34
CA ARG A 38 19.91 10.09 -8.35
C ARG A 38 20.59 10.17 -6.97
N ALA A 39 21.92 10.28 -6.94
CA ALA A 39 22.66 10.34 -5.68
C ALA A 39 22.36 11.63 -4.89
N ILE A 40 22.06 12.73 -5.59
CA ILE A 40 21.73 14.03 -5.00
C ILE A 40 20.28 14.05 -4.52
N VAL A 41 19.34 13.62 -5.38
CA VAL A 41 17.90 13.84 -5.14
C VAL A 41 17.19 12.68 -4.45
N ALA A 42 17.76 11.48 -4.31
CA ALA A 42 17.01 10.36 -3.76
C ALA A 42 16.40 10.63 -2.37
N HIS A 43 17.15 11.26 -1.46
CA HIS A 43 16.80 11.37 -0.04
C HIS A 43 15.92 12.57 0.33
N HIS A 44 15.70 13.52 -0.58
CA HIS A 44 15.08 14.81 -0.24
C HIS A 44 13.55 14.74 -0.03
N SER A 45 12.91 13.67 -0.49
CA SER A 45 11.45 13.50 -0.45
C SER A 45 11.05 12.24 0.31
N VAL A 46 9.94 12.36 1.05
CA VAL A 46 9.31 11.28 1.82
C VAL A 46 7.82 11.29 1.49
N LEU A 47 7.30 10.15 1.05
CA LEU A 47 5.87 9.97 0.82
C LEU A 47 5.22 9.46 2.12
N VAL A 48 4.25 10.21 2.64
CA VAL A 48 3.49 9.81 3.83
C VAL A 48 2.17 9.17 3.41
N LEU A 49 1.93 7.96 3.90
CA LEU A 49 0.77 7.15 3.59
C LEU A 49 -0.16 7.03 4.79
N GLU A 50 -1.46 7.03 4.53
CA GLU A 50 -2.49 6.80 5.53
C GLU A 50 -3.03 5.37 5.43
N ALA A 51 -2.62 4.49 6.34
CA ALA A 51 -3.22 3.19 6.51
C ALA A 51 -4.46 3.32 7.42
N PHE A 52 -5.64 3.06 6.85
CA PHE A 52 -6.92 3.24 7.53
C PHE A 52 -7.61 1.93 7.89
N SER A 53 -7.18 0.83 7.29
CA SER A 53 -7.74 -0.50 7.52
C SER A 53 -6.70 -1.57 7.29
N SER A 54 -6.94 -2.75 7.86
CA SER A 54 -6.11 -3.93 7.66
C SER A 54 -7.00 -5.16 7.45
N ILE A 55 -6.69 -5.95 6.42
CA ILE A 55 -7.28 -7.27 6.21
C ILE A 55 -6.43 -8.26 7.01
N GLU A 56 -6.92 -8.61 8.20
CA GLU A 56 -6.28 -9.62 9.04
C GLU A 56 -6.71 -11.02 8.61
N LYS A 57 -5.75 -11.90 8.30
CA LYS A 57 -6.06 -13.31 7.97
C LYS A 57 -6.47 -14.12 9.20
N THR A 58 -6.15 -13.60 10.38
CA THR A 58 -6.44 -14.23 11.66
C THR A 58 -7.60 -13.51 12.34
N ALA A 59 -8.80 -13.64 11.77
CA ALA A 59 -10.04 -13.11 12.36
C ALA A 59 -10.24 -13.63 13.81
N PRO A 60 -10.93 -12.87 14.68
CA PRO A 60 -11.14 -13.26 16.07
C PRO A 60 -11.77 -14.66 16.17
N LYS A 61 -11.37 -15.39 17.22
CA LYS A 61 -11.63 -16.80 17.54
C LYS A 61 -13.08 -17.27 17.28
N LEU A 62 -13.45 -17.44 16.02
CA LEU A 62 -14.67 -18.12 15.62
C LEU A 62 -14.54 -19.59 16.03
N LYS A 63 -15.40 -20.03 16.94
CA LYS A 63 -15.54 -21.44 17.27
C LYS A 63 -16.24 -22.12 16.10
N VAL A 64 -15.50 -22.98 15.42
CA VAL A 64 -16.03 -23.84 14.38
C VAL A 64 -16.33 -25.19 15.01
N GLU A 65 -17.56 -25.64 14.88
CA GLU A 65 -18.03 -26.96 15.30
C GLU A 65 -18.55 -27.71 14.08
N ALA A 66 -18.34 -29.04 14.07
CA ALA A 66 -18.87 -29.90 13.03
C ALA A 66 -20.36 -30.14 13.28
N GLY A 67 -21.19 -29.87 12.26
CA GLY A 67 -22.57 -30.29 12.20
C GLY A 67 -22.73 -31.63 11.51
N GLU A 68 -23.86 -32.31 11.72
CA GLU A 68 -24.16 -33.62 11.11
C GLU A 68 -24.25 -33.58 9.57
N LYS A 69 -24.47 -32.40 8.99
CA LYS A 69 -24.58 -32.18 7.54
C LYS A 69 -23.25 -31.76 6.90
N ASP A 70 -22.22 -31.52 7.71
CA ASP A 70 -20.95 -31.05 7.20
C ASP A 70 -20.21 -32.16 6.45
N HIS A 71 -19.46 -31.78 5.43
CA HIS A 71 -18.59 -32.72 4.74
C HIS A 71 -17.54 -33.30 5.70
N LYS A 72 -17.13 -34.57 5.49
CA LYS A 72 -16.18 -35.29 6.34
C LYS A 72 -14.88 -34.50 6.61
N LEU A 73 -14.40 -33.77 5.62
CA LEU A 73 -13.19 -32.93 5.70
C LEU A 73 -13.25 -31.87 6.82
N VAL A 74 -14.44 -31.41 7.21
CA VAL A 74 -14.63 -30.51 8.37
C VAL A 74 -14.26 -31.21 9.67
N GLY A 75 -14.66 -32.47 9.83
CA GLY A 75 -14.26 -33.30 10.97
C GLY A 75 -12.76 -33.58 10.97
N ASP A 76 -12.21 -33.95 9.81
CA ASP A 76 -10.79 -34.28 9.66
C ASP A 76 -9.88 -33.10 10.06
N ILE A 77 -10.19 -31.87 9.64
CA ILE A 77 -9.38 -30.69 10.00
C ILE A 77 -9.52 -30.29 11.47
N LEU A 78 -10.70 -30.47 12.06
CA LEU A 78 -10.93 -30.22 13.50
C LEU A 78 -10.15 -31.22 14.36
N ASP A 79 -10.09 -32.48 13.93
CA ASP A 79 -9.30 -33.53 14.56
C ASP A 79 -7.81 -33.22 14.56
N VAL A 80 -7.26 -32.77 13.42
CA VAL A 80 -5.85 -32.34 13.31
C VAL A 80 -5.59 -31.18 14.28
N LYS A 81 -6.47 -30.18 14.31
CA LYS A 81 -6.35 -29.04 15.23
C LYS A 81 -6.38 -29.46 16.71
N GLN A 82 -7.20 -30.44 17.09
CA GLN A 82 -7.24 -30.95 18.47
C GLN A 82 -5.98 -31.74 18.85
N ARG A 83 -5.39 -32.46 17.89
CA ARG A 83 -4.17 -33.26 18.10
C ARG A 83 -2.88 -32.45 17.99
N LEU A 84 -2.95 -31.20 17.55
CA LEU A 84 -1.79 -30.33 17.34
C LEU A 84 -1.00 -30.12 18.65
N LYS A 85 0.24 -30.60 18.65
CA LYS A 85 1.20 -30.50 19.75
C LYS A 85 2.57 -30.07 19.20
N ARG A 86 3.49 -29.71 20.10
CA ARG A 86 4.86 -29.31 19.69
C ARG A 86 5.62 -30.40 18.95
N GLY A 87 5.34 -31.68 19.24
CA GLY A 87 6.05 -32.83 18.64
C GLY A 87 5.63 -33.18 17.21
N ASN A 88 4.39 -32.87 16.80
CA ASN A 88 3.81 -33.24 15.51
C ASN A 88 3.47 -32.03 14.62
N ARG A 89 3.96 -30.83 14.95
CA ARG A 89 3.62 -29.58 14.26
C ARG A 89 3.88 -29.54 12.75
N LEU A 90 4.88 -30.28 12.25
CA LEU A 90 5.18 -30.35 10.81
C LEU A 90 4.26 -31.34 10.10
N GLU A 91 4.05 -32.51 10.69
CA GLU A 91 3.04 -33.47 10.22
C GLU A 91 1.65 -32.81 10.17
N SER A 92 1.25 -32.12 11.25
CA SER A 92 0.00 -31.36 11.27
C SER A 92 -0.05 -30.22 10.25
N LEU A 93 1.10 -29.65 9.85
CA LEU A 93 1.14 -28.65 8.78
C LEU A 93 0.83 -29.30 7.42
N HIS A 94 1.47 -30.42 7.12
CA HIS A 94 1.24 -31.18 5.90
C HIS A 94 -0.21 -31.70 5.83
N ASP A 95 -0.74 -32.19 6.95
CA ASP A 95 -2.14 -32.64 7.05
C ASP A 95 -3.13 -31.51 6.72
N ILE A 96 -2.99 -30.32 7.33
CA ILE A 96 -3.92 -29.22 7.06
C ILE A 96 -3.77 -28.66 5.63
N GLN A 97 -2.57 -28.72 5.04
CA GLN A 97 -2.34 -28.33 3.65
C GLN A 97 -3.05 -29.30 2.70
N GLN A 98 -2.90 -30.61 2.92
CA GLN A 98 -3.57 -31.64 2.14
C GLN A 98 -5.10 -31.49 2.22
N ILE A 99 -5.66 -31.31 3.43
CA ILE A 99 -7.10 -31.13 3.60
C ILE A 99 -7.60 -29.87 2.88
N LYS A 100 -6.84 -28.78 2.90
CA LYS A 100 -7.19 -27.55 2.18
C LYS A 100 -7.22 -27.76 0.67
N GLU A 101 -6.22 -28.45 0.12
CA GLU A 101 -6.16 -28.76 -1.31
C GLU A 101 -7.31 -29.69 -1.73
N GLU A 102 -7.58 -30.74 -0.94
CA GLU A 102 -8.69 -31.66 -1.18
C GLU A 102 -10.04 -30.94 -1.09
N ALA A 103 -10.22 -30.04 -0.11
CA ALA A 103 -11.43 -29.24 0.02
C ALA A 103 -11.64 -28.31 -1.18
N GLN A 104 -10.57 -27.69 -1.69
CA GLN A 104 -10.64 -26.85 -2.90
C GLN A 104 -11.02 -27.67 -4.13
N GLN A 105 -10.38 -28.81 -4.37
CA GLN A 105 -10.72 -29.70 -5.49
C GLN A 105 -12.16 -30.22 -5.41
N THR A 106 -12.61 -30.61 -4.22
CA THR A 106 -13.96 -31.12 -3.98
C THR A 106 -15.02 -30.03 -4.20
N PHE A 107 -14.71 -28.78 -3.83
CA PHE A 107 -15.55 -27.62 -4.11
C PHE A 107 -15.65 -27.33 -5.61
N ASP A 108 -14.53 -27.38 -6.33
CA ASP A 108 -14.49 -27.14 -7.77
C ASP A 108 -15.28 -28.20 -8.56
N LEU A 109 -15.37 -29.42 -8.04
CA LEU A 109 -16.21 -30.50 -8.56
C LEU A 109 -17.70 -30.38 -8.15
N GLY A 110 -18.06 -29.40 -7.33
CA GLY A 110 -19.43 -29.20 -6.82
C GLY A 110 -19.86 -30.19 -5.75
N LEU A 111 -18.91 -30.91 -5.14
CA LEU A 111 -19.15 -31.93 -4.11
C LEU A 111 -19.03 -31.39 -2.67
N LEU A 112 -18.58 -30.15 -2.51
CA LEU A 112 -18.47 -29.45 -1.23
C LEU A 112 -19.32 -28.18 -1.26
N ASP A 113 -20.12 -27.97 -0.22
CA ASP A 113 -20.91 -26.74 -0.05
C ASP A 113 -20.05 -25.58 0.49
N LEU A 114 -20.53 -24.36 0.27
CA LEU A 114 -19.83 -23.15 0.67
C LEU A 114 -19.66 -23.03 2.19
N GLU A 115 -20.63 -23.50 2.99
CA GLU A 115 -20.55 -23.44 4.46
C GLU A 115 -19.47 -24.38 4.99
N SER A 116 -19.42 -25.63 4.52
CA SER A 116 -18.34 -26.57 4.86
C SER A 116 -16.98 -26.04 4.42
N LYS A 117 -16.85 -25.47 3.22
CA LYS A 117 -15.59 -24.86 2.75
C LYS A 117 -15.14 -23.72 3.65
N ALA A 118 -16.05 -22.80 4.01
CA ALA A 118 -15.76 -21.68 4.89
C ALA A 118 -15.28 -22.14 6.29
N LYS A 119 -15.87 -23.22 6.82
CA LYS A 119 -15.40 -23.84 8.08
C LYS A 119 -13.98 -24.39 7.96
N ILE A 120 -13.67 -25.11 6.88
CA ILE A 120 -12.34 -25.68 6.62
C ILE A 120 -11.30 -24.56 6.52
N ASP A 121 -11.55 -23.53 5.69
CA ASP A 121 -10.64 -22.41 5.52
C ASP A 121 -10.41 -21.66 6.84
N THR A 122 -11.46 -21.46 7.64
CA THR A 122 -11.36 -20.82 8.96
C THR A 122 -10.46 -21.62 9.91
N VAL A 123 -10.63 -22.95 9.97
CA VAL A 123 -9.83 -23.81 10.84
C VAL A 123 -8.39 -23.90 10.35
N TYR A 124 -8.17 -23.95 9.03
CA TYR A 124 -6.86 -23.94 8.39
C TYR A 124 -6.04 -22.73 8.84
N TRP A 125 -6.58 -21.51 8.71
CA TRP A 125 -5.85 -20.29 9.08
C TRP A 125 -5.57 -20.23 10.59
N GLN A 126 -6.50 -20.70 11.42
CA GLN A 126 -6.29 -20.78 12.88
C GLN A 126 -5.17 -21.76 13.24
N ALA A 127 -5.14 -22.95 12.62
CA ALA A 127 -4.10 -23.95 12.85
C ALA A 127 -2.74 -23.49 12.32
N ALA A 128 -2.70 -22.91 11.10
CA ALA A 128 -1.50 -22.33 10.50
C ALA A 128 -0.87 -21.25 11.40
N HIS A 129 -1.69 -20.31 11.90
CA HIS A 129 -1.22 -19.28 12.82
C HIS A 129 -0.69 -19.87 14.14
N GLN A 130 -1.32 -20.93 14.65
CA GLN A 130 -0.82 -21.61 15.85
C GLN A 130 0.52 -22.30 15.59
N ILE A 131 0.68 -22.96 14.44
CA ILE A 131 1.93 -23.64 14.02
C ILE A 131 3.07 -22.64 13.86
N VAL A 132 2.85 -21.50 13.19
CA VAL A 132 3.89 -20.44 13.04
C VAL A 132 4.32 -19.92 14.40
N ASN A 133 3.37 -19.62 15.30
CA ASN A 133 3.71 -19.18 16.66
C ASN A 133 4.48 -20.23 17.48
N MET A 134 4.27 -21.53 17.24
CA MET A 134 5.08 -22.59 17.87
C MET A 134 6.51 -22.68 17.31
N HIS A 135 6.79 -22.11 16.14
CA HIS A 135 8.12 -22.08 15.53
C HIS A 135 8.89 -20.78 15.83
N ARG A 136 8.19 -19.71 16.24
CA ARG A 136 8.83 -18.45 16.66
C ARG A 136 9.82 -18.67 17.81
N GLY A 137 11.02 -18.11 17.67
CA GLY A 137 12.09 -18.20 18.67
C GLY A 137 12.94 -19.47 18.61
N LEU A 138 12.72 -20.36 17.64
CA LEU A 138 13.61 -21.49 17.40
C LEU A 138 14.84 -21.09 16.60
N ARG A 139 15.94 -21.81 16.85
CA ARG A 139 17.20 -21.62 16.12
C ARG A 139 17.09 -21.96 14.63
N TYR A 140 16.17 -22.85 14.27
CA TYR A 140 15.92 -23.26 12.89
C TYR A 140 14.41 -23.29 12.64
N VAL A 141 13.98 -22.53 11.63
CA VAL A 141 12.61 -22.50 11.13
C VAL A 141 12.65 -23.08 9.70
N PRO A 142 11.90 -24.17 9.43
CA PRO A 142 11.82 -24.75 8.09
C PRO A 142 11.29 -23.74 7.06
N ASP A 143 11.72 -23.85 5.81
CA ASP A 143 11.38 -22.86 4.78
C ASP A 143 9.88 -22.82 4.46
N GLU A 144 9.18 -23.96 4.53
CA GLU A 144 7.70 -24.03 4.40
C GLU A 144 6.99 -23.18 5.47
N VAL A 145 7.53 -23.12 6.69
CA VAL A 145 6.97 -22.31 7.77
C VAL A 145 7.25 -20.83 7.55
N LYS A 146 8.40 -20.47 6.96
CA LYS A 146 8.70 -19.07 6.58
C LYS A 146 7.75 -18.59 5.48
N GLN A 147 7.53 -19.40 4.45
CA GLN A 147 6.57 -19.11 3.38
C GLN A 147 5.14 -18.97 3.93
N LEU A 148 4.78 -19.82 4.91
CA LEU A 148 3.50 -19.70 5.61
C LEU A 148 3.40 -18.41 6.42
N GLU A 149 4.48 -17.95 7.06
CA GLU A 149 4.51 -16.66 7.76
C GLU A 149 4.30 -15.49 6.80
N THR A 150 4.93 -15.50 5.60
CA THR A 150 4.60 -14.52 4.55
C THR A 150 3.12 -14.60 4.18
N THR A 151 2.62 -15.82 3.97
CA THR A 151 1.23 -16.04 3.56
C THR A 151 0.23 -15.61 4.64
N LEU A 152 0.60 -15.68 5.92
CA LEU A 152 -0.20 -15.21 7.05
C LEU A 152 -0.10 -13.71 7.27
N GLY A 153 0.77 -13.01 6.54
CA GLY A 153 0.90 -11.56 6.61
C GLY A 153 -0.42 -10.86 6.39
N ASP A 154 -0.71 -9.89 7.26
CA ASP A 154 -1.89 -9.04 7.16
C ASP A 154 -1.72 -8.02 6.02
N GLN A 155 -2.80 -7.57 5.40
CA GLN A 155 -2.72 -6.57 4.33
C GLN A 155 -3.16 -5.21 4.85
N TYR A 156 -2.27 -4.23 4.85
CA TYR A 156 -2.52 -2.87 5.31
C TYR A 156 -2.99 -2.01 4.14
N ILE A 157 -4.25 -1.59 4.16
CA ILE A 157 -4.86 -0.79 3.11
C ILE A 157 -4.50 0.68 3.34
N CYS A 158 -3.75 1.24 2.40
CA CYS A 158 -3.22 2.59 2.47
C CYS A 158 -3.83 3.47 1.39
N ASN A 159 -4.17 4.71 1.75
CA ASN A 159 -4.79 5.71 0.86
C ASN A 159 -3.77 6.33 -0.10
N PHE A 160 -3.31 5.55 -1.08
CA PHE A 160 -2.40 6.01 -2.13
C PHE A 160 -2.52 5.14 -3.38
N SER A 161 -1.69 5.42 -4.39
CA SER A 161 -1.56 4.61 -5.60
C SER A 161 -0.08 4.26 -5.81
N VAL A 162 0.22 2.96 -5.92
CA VAL A 162 1.57 2.48 -6.23
C VAL A 162 2.00 2.95 -7.62
N PHE A 163 1.09 2.97 -8.59
CA PHE A 163 1.39 3.38 -9.97
C PHE A 163 1.70 4.87 -10.10
N GLN A 164 1.09 5.70 -9.23
CA GLN A 164 1.33 7.14 -9.22
C GLN A 164 2.61 7.49 -8.45
N SER A 165 2.85 6.88 -7.29
CA SER A 165 3.90 7.35 -6.37
C SER A 165 5.11 6.42 -6.25
N LEU A 166 5.01 5.16 -6.69
CA LEU A 166 6.06 4.14 -6.56
C LEU A 166 6.22 3.33 -7.86
N LEU A 167 6.24 3.99 -9.02
CA LEU A 167 6.31 3.33 -10.32
C LEU A 167 7.54 2.41 -10.44
N ASP A 168 8.71 2.83 -9.95
CA ASP A 168 9.93 2.00 -10.02
C ASP A 168 9.77 0.69 -9.23
N HIS A 169 8.93 0.66 -8.18
CA HIS A 169 8.64 -0.57 -7.44
C HIS A 169 7.93 -1.58 -8.34
N TRP A 170 6.87 -1.13 -9.01
CA TRP A 170 6.09 -1.96 -9.91
C TRP A 170 6.87 -2.36 -11.16
N ALA A 171 7.52 -1.41 -11.83
CA ALA A 171 8.16 -1.64 -13.12
C ALA A 171 9.51 -2.37 -13.02
N LEU A 172 10.32 -2.06 -12.00
CA LEU A 172 11.72 -2.51 -11.91
C LEU A 172 12.00 -3.35 -10.65
N GLY A 173 11.02 -3.55 -9.77
CA GLY A 173 11.24 -4.21 -8.49
C GLY A 173 12.13 -3.40 -7.55
N GLN A 174 12.17 -2.07 -7.72
CA GLN A 174 12.93 -1.19 -6.84
C GLN A 174 12.41 -1.31 -5.40
N LEU A 175 13.34 -1.32 -4.45
CA LEU A 175 13.02 -1.38 -3.03
C LEU A 175 13.09 0.02 -2.43
N PHE A 176 12.07 0.37 -1.67
CA PHE A 176 12.02 1.60 -0.89
C PHE A 176 12.02 1.25 0.61
N PRO A 177 12.76 1.97 1.46
CA PRO A 177 12.60 1.85 2.90
C PRO A 177 11.22 2.34 3.28
N ILE A 178 10.46 1.50 3.96
CA ILE A 178 9.15 1.84 4.48
C ILE A 178 9.13 1.54 5.96
N MET A 179 8.70 2.52 6.75
CA MET A 179 8.53 2.32 8.19
C MET A 179 7.38 3.18 8.72
N PRO A 180 6.80 2.80 9.87
CA PRO A 180 5.91 3.68 10.61
C PRO A 180 6.62 4.97 10.98
N ILE A 181 5.93 6.10 10.91
CA ILE A 181 6.48 7.40 11.38
C ILE A 181 6.04 7.74 12.81
N HIS A 182 5.27 6.86 13.43
CA HIS A 182 4.83 6.96 14.82
C HIS A 182 4.88 5.61 15.52
N ARG A 183 4.70 5.62 16.86
CA ARG A 183 4.76 4.43 17.73
C ARG A 183 6.12 3.69 17.68
N LEU A 184 7.20 4.38 17.33
CA LEU A 184 8.54 3.82 17.23
C LEU A 184 9.13 3.29 18.55
N THR A 185 8.54 3.66 19.68
CA THR A 185 8.92 3.19 21.02
C THR A 185 8.20 1.90 21.44
N THR A 186 7.18 1.49 20.68
CA THR A 186 6.42 0.26 20.93
C THR A 186 6.91 -0.82 19.97
N PRO A 187 7.08 -2.08 20.41
CA PRO A 187 7.43 -3.15 19.50
C PRO A 187 6.23 -3.47 18.57
N PRO A 188 6.46 -3.67 17.26
CA PRO A 188 5.43 -4.10 16.33
C PRO A 188 4.92 -5.51 16.68
N ASP A 189 3.61 -5.73 16.53
CA ASP A 189 2.94 -7.00 16.89
C ASP A 189 2.46 -7.80 15.67
N ARG A 190 2.54 -7.22 14.48
CA ARG A 190 2.01 -7.78 13.23
C ARG A 190 3.09 -7.82 12.16
N HIS A 191 2.93 -8.75 11.23
CA HIS A 191 3.67 -8.77 9.97
C HIS A 191 2.67 -8.56 8.85
N GLY A 192 2.97 -7.66 7.92
CA GLY A 192 2.04 -7.39 6.83
C GLY A 192 2.69 -6.86 5.57
N THR A 193 1.89 -6.84 4.52
CA THR A 193 2.18 -6.18 3.24
C THR A 193 1.37 -4.91 3.13
N ILE A 194 1.83 -3.97 2.32
CA ILE A 194 1.10 -2.73 2.06
C ILE A 194 0.32 -2.91 0.77
N VAL A 195 -0.96 -2.58 0.78
CA VAL A 195 -1.81 -2.56 -0.41
C VAL A 195 -2.36 -1.16 -0.59
N ASP A 196 -2.47 -0.73 -1.83
CA ASP A 196 -3.03 0.56 -2.18
C ASP A 196 -4.56 0.46 -2.35
N ILE A 197 -5.20 1.55 -2.78
CA ILE A 197 -6.66 1.60 -3.00
C ILE A 197 -7.06 1.37 -4.46
N THR A 198 -6.12 0.96 -5.30
CA THR A 198 -6.42 0.64 -6.71
C THR A 198 -7.19 -0.67 -6.80
N CYS A 199 -7.83 -0.88 -7.95
CA CYS A 199 -8.55 -2.13 -8.23
C CYS A 199 -7.63 -3.22 -8.80
N ASP A 200 -6.36 -2.88 -9.02
CA ASP A 200 -5.36 -3.78 -9.58
C ASP A 200 -4.66 -4.57 -8.46
N SER A 201 -4.52 -5.88 -8.66
CA SER A 201 -3.81 -6.75 -7.72
C SER A 201 -2.31 -6.47 -7.61
N ASP A 202 -1.75 -5.75 -8.61
CA ASP A 202 -0.36 -5.29 -8.60
C ASP A 202 -0.15 -4.03 -7.76
N GLY A 203 -1.23 -3.38 -7.30
CA GLY A 203 -1.22 -2.25 -6.36
C GLY A 203 -0.80 -2.64 -4.93
N ARG A 204 0.33 -3.31 -4.79
CA ARG A 204 0.84 -3.81 -3.51
C ARG A 204 2.36 -3.73 -3.42
N VAL A 205 2.84 -3.46 -2.21
CA VAL A 205 4.25 -3.58 -1.84
C VAL A 205 4.42 -4.83 -0.98
N CYS A 206 5.06 -5.84 -1.59
CA CYS A 206 5.32 -7.14 -0.97
C CYS A 206 6.82 -7.45 -0.82
N LYS A 207 7.70 -6.49 -1.12
CA LYS A 207 9.15 -6.63 -0.97
C LYS A 207 9.71 -5.45 -0.19
N PHE A 208 10.41 -5.75 0.89
CA PHE A 208 10.93 -4.79 1.84
C PHE A 208 12.43 -5.01 2.07
N ILE A 209 13.12 -3.95 2.49
CA ILE A 209 14.55 -3.96 2.78
C ILE A 209 14.80 -4.67 4.12
N ASP A 210 15.77 -5.58 4.16
CA ASP A 210 16.29 -6.18 5.39
C ASP A 210 17.83 -6.23 5.38
N LEU A 211 18.43 -6.51 6.54
CA LEU A 211 19.88 -6.48 6.74
C LEU A 211 20.66 -7.53 5.92
N GLN A 212 20.03 -8.67 5.60
CA GLN A 212 20.70 -9.80 4.95
C GLN A 212 20.11 -10.13 3.57
N ASP A 213 18.81 -9.89 3.36
CA ASP A 213 18.12 -10.22 2.12
C ASP A 213 16.86 -9.34 1.94
N VAL A 214 16.04 -9.61 0.94
CA VAL A 214 14.73 -8.98 0.76
C VAL A 214 13.70 -9.72 1.63
N LYS A 215 12.99 -8.98 2.50
CA LYS A 215 11.86 -9.51 3.25
C LYS A 215 10.57 -9.37 2.46
N GLU A 216 9.67 -10.33 2.63
CA GLU A 216 8.35 -10.31 1.98
C GLU A 216 7.26 -9.67 2.86
N THR A 217 7.56 -9.41 4.13
CA THR A 217 6.64 -8.75 5.08
C THR A 217 7.36 -7.68 5.90
N LEU A 218 6.60 -6.66 6.28
CA LEU A 218 7.05 -5.57 7.14
C LEU A 218 6.47 -5.75 8.55
N PRO A 219 7.28 -5.61 9.62
CA PRO A 219 6.75 -5.60 10.97
C PRO A 219 6.02 -4.28 11.23
N LEU A 220 4.72 -4.36 11.54
CA LEU A 220 3.80 -3.25 11.69
C LEU A 220 3.02 -3.35 13.00
N HIS A 221 2.37 -2.25 13.36
CA HIS A 221 1.48 -2.21 14.52
C HIS A 221 0.04 -2.41 14.06
N ARG A 222 -0.73 -3.17 14.84
CA ARG A 222 -2.18 -3.28 14.61
C ARG A 222 -2.85 -1.90 14.58
N ILE A 223 -3.68 -1.67 13.56
CA ILE A 223 -4.51 -0.47 13.43
C ILE A 223 -5.69 -0.58 14.41
N GLN A 224 -5.93 0.45 15.21
CA GLN A 224 -7.12 0.49 16.07
C GLN A 224 -8.29 1.10 15.27
N PRO A 225 -9.52 0.61 15.46
CA PRO A 225 -10.68 1.18 14.79
C PRO A 225 -10.82 2.69 15.07
N GLY A 226 -10.87 3.49 14.01
CA GLY A 226 -11.00 4.95 14.10
C GLY A 226 -9.69 5.72 14.21
N GLU A 227 -8.53 5.05 14.24
CA GLU A 227 -7.22 5.69 14.20
C GLU A 227 -6.58 5.55 12.82
N ILE A 228 -5.94 6.62 12.34
CA ILE A 228 -5.11 6.58 11.12
C ILE A 228 -3.70 6.16 11.50
N TYR A 229 -3.18 5.18 10.78
CA TYR A 229 -1.82 4.68 10.94
C TYR A 229 -0.93 5.21 9.81
N TYR A 230 0.10 5.99 10.15
CA TYR A 230 0.93 6.67 9.16
C TYR A 230 2.21 5.88 8.87
N LEU A 231 2.50 5.70 7.59
CA LEU A 231 3.72 5.08 7.09
C LEU A 231 4.51 6.10 6.27
N GLY A 232 5.82 6.09 6.39
CA GLY A 232 6.72 6.87 5.54
C GLY A 232 7.42 5.97 4.54
N VAL A 233 7.36 6.32 3.27
CA VAL A 233 8.18 5.74 2.21
C VAL A 233 9.31 6.69 1.90
N PHE A 234 10.53 6.23 2.12
CA PHE A 234 11.74 7.05 2.01
C PHE A 234 12.44 6.79 0.68
N MET A 235 13.35 7.68 0.32
CA MET A 235 14.15 7.60 -0.90
C MET A 235 13.33 7.66 -2.21
N VAL A 236 12.21 8.38 -2.20
CA VAL A 236 11.30 8.53 -3.35
C VAL A 236 11.63 9.75 -4.24
N GLY A 237 12.57 10.60 -3.84
CA GLY A 237 12.83 11.88 -4.53
C GLY A 237 13.50 11.76 -5.91
N ALA A 238 13.85 10.56 -6.37
CA ALA A 238 14.42 10.35 -7.69
C ALA A 238 13.42 9.62 -8.60
N TYR A 239 13.15 10.21 -9.77
CA TYR A 239 12.30 9.71 -10.84
C TYR A 239 10.80 9.53 -10.54
N GLN A 240 10.39 9.29 -9.29
CA GLN A 240 9.01 8.87 -9.00
C GLN A 240 7.98 9.94 -9.38
N ASP A 241 8.23 11.20 -9.01
CA ASP A 241 7.24 12.28 -9.18
C ASP A 241 6.86 12.56 -10.64
N ILE A 242 7.82 12.43 -11.56
CA ILE A 242 7.60 12.74 -12.99
C ILE A 242 7.10 11.53 -13.79
N MET A 243 7.38 10.31 -13.33
CA MET A 243 7.01 9.10 -14.06
C MET A 243 5.65 8.53 -13.64
N GLY A 244 5.05 9.03 -12.55
CA GLY A 244 3.77 8.55 -12.04
C GLY A 244 2.65 8.54 -13.09
N ASP A 245 1.92 7.42 -13.15
CA ASP A 245 0.78 7.25 -14.05
C ASP A 245 -0.57 7.38 -13.33
N LEU A 246 -1.59 7.83 -14.07
CA LEU A 246 -2.95 8.10 -13.60
C LEU A 246 -3.80 6.82 -13.56
N HIS A 247 -3.24 5.72 -13.05
CA HIS A 247 -3.96 4.46 -12.93
C HIS A 247 -5.21 4.65 -12.04
N ASN A 248 -6.37 4.16 -12.49
CA ASN A 248 -7.68 4.45 -11.89
C ASN A 248 -8.03 5.94 -11.73
N LEU A 249 -7.40 6.82 -12.52
CA LEU A 249 -7.57 8.27 -12.42
C LEU A 249 -7.16 8.85 -11.05
N PHE A 250 -6.32 8.15 -10.30
CA PHE A 250 -5.66 8.74 -9.14
C PHE A 250 -4.59 9.71 -9.63
N GLY A 251 -4.71 10.97 -9.23
CA GLY A 251 -3.81 12.02 -9.66
C GLY A 251 -2.64 12.24 -8.72
N ARG A 252 -1.92 13.35 -8.93
CA ARG A 252 -0.75 13.70 -8.12
C ARG A 252 -1.13 13.87 -6.65
N VAL A 253 -0.20 13.50 -5.78
CA VAL A 253 -0.36 13.69 -4.34
C VAL A 253 -0.13 15.15 -3.95
N THR A 254 -0.70 15.58 -2.82
CA THR A 254 -0.36 16.89 -2.26
C THR A 254 1.09 16.89 -1.81
N GLU A 255 1.86 17.88 -2.25
CA GLU A 255 3.28 18.04 -1.96
C GLU A 255 3.48 19.26 -1.05
N VAL A 256 4.40 19.15 -0.09
CA VAL A 256 4.69 20.21 0.87
C VAL A 256 6.20 20.36 1.00
N HIS A 257 6.67 21.60 0.84
CA HIS A 257 8.08 21.94 1.01
C HIS A 257 8.34 22.40 2.45
N VAL A 258 9.09 21.61 3.20
CA VAL A 258 9.41 21.86 4.61
C VAL A 258 10.86 22.31 4.73
N PHE A 259 11.06 23.46 5.36
CA PHE A 259 12.38 24.04 5.63
C PHE A 259 12.65 24.08 7.12
N LEU A 260 13.91 23.84 7.49
CA LEU A 260 14.37 23.98 8.87
C LEU A 260 14.78 25.42 9.10
N ASP A 261 14.21 26.05 10.14
CA ASP A 261 14.56 27.40 10.55
C ASP A 261 14.76 27.42 12.08
N PRO A 262 15.99 27.66 12.56
CA PRO A 262 16.27 27.79 13.99
C PRO A 262 15.57 28.96 14.67
N ASP A 263 15.15 29.99 13.91
CA ASP A 263 14.49 31.18 14.45
C ASP A 263 12.98 30.96 14.68
N GLU A 264 12.40 29.93 14.07
CA GLU A 264 11.00 29.53 14.27
C GLU A 264 10.82 28.69 15.55
N GLU A 265 9.72 28.90 16.27
CA GLU A 265 9.45 28.22 17.55
C GLU A 265 9.38 26.69 17.39
N SER A 266 8.92 26.22 16.23
CA SER A 266 8.84 24.79 15.91
C SER A 266 10.14 24.23 15.33
N GLY A 267 11.12 25.07 15.01
CA GLY A 267 12.39 24.69 14.34
C GLY A 267 12.25 24.39 12.84
N TRP A 268 11.05 24.60 12.26
CA TRP A 268 10.74 24.39 10.86
C TRP A 268 9.52 25.22 10.44
N TYR A 269 9.39 25.47 9.14
CA TYR A 269 8.22 26.08 8.52
C TYR A 269 7.89 25.42 7.18
N ILE A 270 6.66 25.61 6.72
CA ILE A 270 6.21 25.21 5.38
C ILE A 270 6.32 26.40 4.46
N GLU A 271 7.16 26.31 3.43
CA GLU A 271 7.32 27.38 2.44
C GLU A 271 6.19 27.33 1.41
N GLU A 272 5.89 26.14 0.90
CA GLU A 272 4.98 25.95 -0.22
C GLU A 272 4.15 24.69 -0.03
N VAL A 273 2.87 24.79 -0.41
CA VAL A 273 1.94 23.66 -0.50
C VAL A 273 1.44 23.60 -1.93
N ILE A 274 1.77 22.50 -2.60
CA ILE A 274 1.29 22.21 -3.95
C ILE A 274 0.13 21.22 -3.79
N GLU A 275 -1.08 21.70 -4.10
CA GLU A 275 -2.28 20.87 -3.99
C GLU A 275 -2.24 19.70 -4.99
N GLY A 276 -2.65 18.52 -4.50
CA GLY A 276 -2.77 17.34 -5.35
C GLY A 276 -3.96 17.46 -6.32
N SER A 277 -4.02 16.55 -7.29
CA SER A 277 -5.01 16.68 -8.38
C SER A 277 -6.43 16.41 -7.91
N THR A 278 -7.35 17.24 -8.39
CA THR A 278 -8.79 17.08 -8.20
C THR A 278 -9.39 16.13 -9.24
N ILE A 279 -10.56 15.55 -8.94
CA ILE A 279 -11.27 14.64 -9.86
C ILE A 279 -11.50 15.32 -11.22
N GLY A 280 -11.93 16.58 -11.21
CA GLY A 280 -12.18 17.31 -12.44
C GLY A 280 -10.90 17.57 -13.26
N GLU A 281 -9.76 17.81 -12.64
CA GLU A 281 -8.49 18.01 -13.38
C GLU A 281 -8.05 16.73 -14.07
N VAL A 282 -8.13 15.59 -13.38
CA VAL A 282 -7.79 14.30 -13.99
C VAL A 282 -8.76 13.96 -15.13
N LEU A 283 -10.05 14.24 -14.96
CA LEU A 283 -11.03 14.08 -16.05
C LEU A 283 -10.70 14.96 -17.25
N ALA A 284 -10.27 16.20 -17.03
CA ALA A 284 -9.83 17.10 -18.10
C ALA A 284 -8.60 16.57 -18.87
N MET A 285 -7.67 15.89 -18.18
CA MET A 285 -6.55 15.20 -18.84
C MET A 285 -7.02 14.08 -19.78
N THR A 286 -8.12 13.41 -19.44
CA THR A 286 -8.79 12.42 -20.30
C THR A 286 -9.78 13.03 -21.31
N GLN A 287 -9.65 14.34 -21.59
CA GLN A 287 -10.44 15.10 -22.57
C GLN A 287 -11.93 15.28 -22.22
N TRP A 288 -12.30 15.15 -20.93
CA TRP A 288 -13.63 15.50 -20.47
C TRP A 288 -13.70 16.96 -20.01
N ASP A 289 -14.69 17.69 -20.50
CA ASP A 289 -14.93 19.06 -20.06
C ASP A 289 -15.87 19.08 -18.85
N LYS A 290 -15.46 19.78 -17.77
CA LYS A 290 -16.24 19.88 -16.53
C LYS A 290 -17.61 20.52 -16.76
N VAL A 291 -17.66 21.56 -17.59
CA VAL A 291 -18.90 22.33 -17.85
C VAL A 291 -19.88 21.48 -18.64
N GLU A 292 -19.39 20.73 -19.62
CA GLU A 292 -20.21 19.81 -20.42
C GLU A 292 -20.75 18.65 -19.57
N LEU A 293 -19.93 18.06 -18.69
CA LEU A 293 -20.37 17.03 -17.75
C LEU A 293 -21.51 17.53 -16.85
N MET A 294 -21.37 18.73 -16.29
CA MET A 294 -22.42 19.40 -15.50
C MET A 294 -23.70 19.61 -16.33
N ARG A 295 -23.56 20.08 -17.58
CA ARG A 295 -24.70 20.31 -18.48
C ARG A 295 -25.45 19.03 -18.81
N LEU A 296 -24.73 17.94 -19.07
CA LEU A 296 -25.31 16.62 -19.36
C LEU A 296 -26.04 16.06 -18.14
N LEU A 297 -25.44 16.13 -16.95
CA LEU A 297 -26.10 15.68 -15.72
C LEU A 297 -27.36 16.49 -15.44
N LYS A 298 -27.30 17.83 -15.58
CA LYS A 298 -28.47 18.69 -15.42
C LYS A 298 -29.62 18.31 -16.37
N SER A 299 -29.31 18.02 -17.64
CA SER A 299 -30.32 17.55 -18.59
C SER A 299 -30.96 16.23 -18.18
N GLN A 300 -30.21 15.30 -17.58
CA GLN A 300 -30.73 14.03 -17.09
C GLN A 300 -31.61 14.23 -15.84
N VAL A 301 -31.17 15.10 -14.93
CA VAL A 301 -31.92 15.47 -13.72
C VAL A 301 -33.24 16.16 -14.07
N ASP A 302 -33.25 17.08 -15.03
CA ASP A 302 -34.47 17.75 -15.50
C ASP A 302 -35.47 16.76 -16.12
N ALA A 303 -34.97 15.77 -16.87
CA ALA A 303 -35.81 14.70 -17.41
C ALA A 303 -36.38 13.81 -16.29
N ALA A 304 -35.58 13.49 -15.27
CA ALA A 304 -36.02 12.71 -14.12
C ALA A 304 -37.12 13.44 -13.31
N ILE A 305 -37.00 14.75 -13.14
CA ILE A 305 -38.03 15.60 -12.52
C ILE A 305 -39.32 15.58 -13.35
N LYS A 306 -39.24 15.74 -14.67
CA LYS A 306 -40.42 15.71 -15.56
C LYS A 306 -41.14 14.36 -15.54
N THR A 307 -40.41 13.26 -15.34
CA THR A 307 -40.97 11.90 -15.23
C THR A 307 -41.37 11.50 -13.81
N ASP A 308 -41.33 12.44 -12.85
CA ASP A 308 -41.66 12.23 -11.43
C ASP A 308 -40.86 11.11 -10.75
N ARG A 309 -39.64 10.85 -11.25
CA ARG A 309 -38.70 9.88 -10.65
C ARG A 309 -37.83 10.50 -9.57
N LEU A 310 -37.72 11.83 -9.55
CA LEU A 310 -36.85 12.56 -8.64
C LEU A 310 -37.52 13.86 -8.20
N LYS A 311 -37.51 14.12 -6.89
CA LYS A 311 -38.05 15.38 -6.34
C LYS A 311 -37.11 16.54 -6.66
N PRO A 312 -37.62 17.76 -6.95
CA PRO A 312 -36.79 18.92 -7.25
C PRO A 312 -35.74 19.26 -6.18
N ASN A 313 -36.06 19.11 -4.90
CA ASN A 313 -35.10 19.39 -3.82
C ASN A 313 -33.94 18.38 -3.79
N ASP A 314 -34.22 17.10 -4.05
CA ASP A 314 -33.19 16.06 -4.08
C ASP A 314 -32.34 16.17 -5.35
N ALA A 315 -32.96 16.59 -6.46
CA ALA A 315 -32.28 16.92 -7.71
C ALA A 315 -31.25 18.04 -7.57
N MET A 316 -31.60 19.15 -6.91
CA MET A 316 -30.67 20.25 -6.68
C MET A 316 -29.50 19.81 -5.79
N ARG A 317 -29.79 19.05 -4.73
CA ARG A 317 -28.73 18.47 -3.87
C ARG A 317 -27.77 17.58 -4.65
N LEU A 318 -28.28 16.76 -5.55
CA LEU A 318 -27.46 15.89 -6.39
C LEU A 318 -26.53 16.69 -7.31
N LEU A 319 -27.03 17.79 -7.90
CA LEU A 319 -26.22 18.66 -8.76
C LEU A 319 -25.14 19.39 -7.94
N ASP A 320 -25.49 19.93 -6.78
CA ASP A 320 -24.54 20.58 -5.87
C ASP A 320 -23.46 19.59 -5.38
N ASP A 321 -23.87 18.35 -5.05
CA ASP A 321 -22.95 17.29 -4.64
C ASP A 321 -22.02 16.89 -5.79
N TYR A 322 -22.53 16.78 -7.02
CA TYR A 322 -21.71 16.44 -8.19
C TYR A 322 -20.69 17.54 -8.53
N GLU A 323 -21.09 18.82 -8.48
CA GLU A 323 -20.18 19.94 -8.66
C GLU A 323 -19.07 19.93 -7.60
N ARG A 324 -19.43 19.70 -6.33
CA ARG A 324 -18.45 19.58 -5.24
C ARG A 324 -17.49 18.42 -5.48
N LEU A 325 -18.00 17.24 -5.84
CA LEU A 325 -17.16 16.05 -6.09
C LEU A 325 -16.12 16.29 -7.20
N LEU A 326 -16.45 17.06 -8.24
CA LEU A 326 -15.47 17.40 -9.29
C LEU A 326 -14.31 18.27 -8.79
N GLN A 327 -14.48 18.95 -7.65
CA GLN A 327 -13.44 19.76 -7.00
C GLN A 327 -12.75 19.00 -5.87
N GLU A 328 -13.28 17.85 -5.45
CA GLU A 328 -12.69 17.04 -4.40
C GLU A 328 -11.41 16.33 -4.90
N TYR A 329 -10.57 16.00 -3.92
CA TYR A 329 -9.32 15.30 -4.14
C TYR A 329 -9.56 13.88 -4.67
N THR A 330 -8.64 13.37 -5.49
CA THR A 330 -8.80 12.05 -6.13
C THR A 330 -8.72 10.88 -5.15
N TYR A 331 -8.09 11.06 -3.99
CA TYR A 331 -7.94 10.01 -2.97
C TYR A 331 -9.09 10.02 -1.95
N LEU A 332 -9.19 8.96 -1.15
CA LEU A 332 -10.31 8.77 -0.23
C LEU A 332 -10.30 9.80 0.90
N SER A 333 -11.48 10.33 1.23
CA SER A 333 -11.70 11.11 2.45
C SER A 333 -12.04 10.17 3.60
N LEU A 334 -11.06 9.91 4.47
CA LEU A 334 -11.16 8.90 5.54
C LEU A 334 -11.63 9.49 6.88
N ASN A 335 -11.43 10.79 7.06
CA ASN A 335 -11.93 11.51 8.21
C ASN A 335 -13.23 12.20 7.83
N GLY A 336 -14.32 11.95 8.55
CA GLY A 336 -15.55 12.74 8.47
C GLY A 336 -15.38 14.24 8.77
N VAL A 337 -14.14 14.71 8.97
CA VAL A 337 -13.74 16.11 8.91
C VAL A 337 -13.47 16.45 7.45
N LYS A 338 -14.54 16.83 6.73
CA LYS A 338 -14.38 17.54 5.45
C LYS A 338 -13.52 18.78 5.73
N ALA A 339 -12.39 18.92 5.03
CA ALA A 339 -11.75 20.24 4.92
C ALA A 339 -12.82 21.20 4.37
N ALA A 340 -13.02 22.34 5.02
CA ALA A 340 -13.96 23.34 4.53
C ALA A 340 -13.50 23.75 3.11
N PRO A 341 -14.39 23.81 2.11
CA PRO A 341 -14.02 24.38 0.83
C PRO A 341 -13.54 25.81 1.08
N GLN A 342 -12.31 26.11 0.67
CA GLN A 342 -11.82 27.47 0.76
C GLN A 342 -12.70 28.36 -0.12
N PRO A 343 -13.02 29.59 0.32
CA PRO A 343 -13.76 30.52 -0.51
C PRO A 343 -12.88 30.95 -1.69
N GLY A 344 -13.00 30.25 -2.81
CA GLY A 344 -12.54 30.76 -4.09
C GLY A 344 -13.26 32.08 -4.38
N ASN A 345 -12.50 33.12 -4.67
CA ASN A 345 -13.02 34.39 -5.16
C ASN A 345 -13.66 34.16 -6.54
N TRP A 346 -14.95 33.83 -6.54
CA TRP A 346 -15.73 33.78 -7.77
C TRP A 346 -16.30 35.16 -8.06
N LEU A 347 -15.79 35.79 -9.12
CA LEU A 347 -16.52 36.83 -9.83
C LEU A 347 -17.76 36.19 -10.46
N PRO A 348 -18.97 36.74 -10.26
CA PRO A 348 -20.17 36.23 -10.89
C PRO A 348 -20.05 36.42 -12.41
N LEU A 349 -20.14 35.30 -13.15
CA LEU A 349 -20.32 35.33 -14.59
C LEU A 349 -21.72 35.89 -14.88
N SER A 350 -21.75 37.12 -15.40
CA SER A 350 -22.90 37.71 -16.11
C SER A 350 -23.07 37.11 -17.49
#